data_AF-R4SXB0-F1
#
_entry.id   AF-R4SXB0-F1
#
_cell.length_a   1.000
_cell.length_b   1.000
_cell.length_c   1.000
_cell.angle_alpha   90.00
_cell.angle_beta   90.00
_cell.angle_gamma   90.00
#
_symmetry.space_group_name_H-M   'P 1'
#
loop_
_entity.id
_entity.type
_entity.pdbx_description
1 polymer ?
#
loop_
_entity_poly.entity_id
_entity_poly.type
_entity_poly.pdbx_seq_one_letter_code
_entity_poly.pdbx_strand_id
1 'polypeptide(L)'
;MRAGAGNVGCYGVVANVWPQTIVQTCVVRLIRNTFRLVSRRDWDVVKRDIKPIHTAPGPDVAIAALDEFEGKWGAQHSAVIRLWRNAWDEFAPFLDYDIEIRCMIYSTNAIESVNARYRRAILATRSLDPTGAGRARWTMRWKPVINAFVITFGDRWPGAETC
;
A
#
# COMPACT_ATOMS: atom_id res chain seq x y z
N MET A 1 -17.77 -14.20 -6.86
CA MET A 1 -18.84 -13.29 -6.40
C MET A 1 -18.42 -12.68 -5.08
N ARG A 2 -18.03 -11.40 -5.04
CA ARG A 2 -18.02 -10.61 -3.80
C ARG A 2 -18.95 -9.43 -4.05
N ALA A 3 -20.14 -9.52 -3.46
CA ALA A 3 -21.11 -8.44 -3.39
C ALA A 3 -20.99 -7.81 -2.00
N GLY A 4 -20.95 -6.48 -1.93
CA GLY A 4 -20.98 -5.76 -0.65
C GLY A 4 -20.74 -4.27 -0.82
N ALA A 5 -21.76 -3.48 -0.45
CA ALA A 5 -21.82 -2.02 -0.37
C ALA A 5 -21.81 -1.22 -1.69
N GLY A 6 -22.86 -0.41 -1.88
CA GLY A 6 -23.03 0.46 -3.05
C GLY A 6 -21.88 1.47 -3.15
N ASN A 7 -21.16 1.41 -4.28
CA ASN A 7 -20.02 2.27 -4.56
C ASN A 7 -20.47 3.70 -4.90
N VAL A 8 -20.74 4.52 -3.88
CA VAL A 8 -20.99 5.95 -4.08
C VAL A 8 -19.63 6.68 -4.08
N GLY A 9 -19.10 7.00 -5.27
CA GLY A 9 -17.84 7.76 -5.42
C GLY A 9 -16.91 7.24 -6.52
N CYS A 10 -15.62 7.61 -6.46
CA CYS A 10 -14.61 7.25 -7.47
C CYS A 10 -14.42 5.73 -7.67
N TYR A 11 -14.70 4.93 -6.64
CA TYR A 11 -14.64 3.47 -6.69
C TYR A 11 -15.62 2.88 -7.71
N GLY A 12 -16.84 3.43 -7.78
CA GLY A 12 -17.86 2.97 -8.74
C GLY A 12 -17.47 3.27 -10.18
N VAL A 13 -16.83 4.42 -10.42
CA VAL A 13 -16.34 4.82 -11.75
C VAL A 13 -15.19 3.94 -12.20
N VAL A 14 -14.21 3.69 -11.33
CA VAL A 14 -13.05 2.84 -11.66
C VAL A 14 -13.48 1.41 -11.93
N ALA A 15 -14.38 0.84 -11.12
CA ALA A 15 -14.89 -0.51 -11.33
C ALA A 15 -15.67 -0.66 -12.64
N ASN A 16 -16.33 0.41 -13.10
CA ASN A 16 -17.05 0.43 -14.38
C ASN A 16 -16.09 0.46 -15.58
N VAL A 17 -15.08 1.33 -15.55
CA VAL A 17 -14.16 1.53 -16.69
C VAL A 17 -13.05 0.47 -16.73
N TRP A 18 -12.57 0.01 -15.57
CA TRP A 18 -11.52 -1.00 -15.43
C TRP A 18 -11.95 -2.11 -14.45
N PRO A 19 -12.80 -3.06 -14.89
CA PRO A 19 -13.41 -4.06 -14.02
C PRO A 19 -12.39 -5.03 -13.39
N GLN A 20 -11.20 -5.13 -13.98
CA GLN A 20 -10.11 -5.94 -13.46
C GLN A 20 -9.28 -5.22 -12.38
N THR A 21 -9.45 -3.92 -12.17
CA THR A 21 -8.65 -3.15 -11.20
C THR A 21 -9.00 -3.53 -9.77
N ILE A 22 -7.98 -3.87 -8.98
CA ILE A 22 -8.12 -3.99 -7.53
C ILE A 22 -8.08 -2.57 -6.94
N VAL A 23 -9.21 -2.11 -6.43
CA VAL A 23 -9.28 -0.83 -5.73
C VAL A 23 -9.06 -1.07 -4.24
N GLN A 24 -8.10 -0.35 -3.65
CA GLN A 24 -7.76 -0.46 -2.24
C GLN A 24 -7.76 0.91 -1.56
N THR A 25 -8.05 0.93 -0.26
CA THR A 25 -7.77 2.10 0.57
C THR A 25 -6.26 2.22 0.78
N CYS A 26 -5.71 3.42 0.53
CA CYS A 26 -4.29 3.66 0.73
C CYS A 26 -3.89 3.56 2.21
N VAL A 27 -3.12 2.53 2.56
CA VAL A 27 -2.62 2.28 3.93
C VAL A 27 -1.90 3.49 4.56
N VAL A 28 -1.12 4.26 3.78
CA VAL A 28 -0.45 5.47 4.28
C VAL A 28 -1.48 6.53 4.68
N ARG A 29 -2.58 6.67 3.94
CA ARG A 29 -3.67 7.59 4.27
C ARG A 29 -4.43 7.11 5.50
N LEU A 30 -4.68 5.80 5.63
CA LEU A 30 -5.33 5.19 6.78
C LEU A 30 -4.53 5.41 8.08
N ILE A 31 -3.21 5.20 8.02
CA ILE A 31 -2.28 5.48 9.13
C ILE A 31 -2.25 6.98 9.45
N ARG A 32 -2.15 7.86 8.45
CA ARG A 32 -2.17 9.32 8.68
C ARG A 32 -3.48 9.79 9.32
N ASN A 33 -4.62 9.25 8.90
CA ASN A 33 -5.92 9.55 9.50
C ASN A 33 -6.02 9.04 10.93
N THR A 34 -5.38 7.91 11.25
CA THR A 34 -5.29 7.43 12.64
C THR A 34 -4.65 8.47 13.55
N PHE A 35 -3.47 8.99 13.18
CA PHE A 35 -2.78 10.00 14.00
C PHE A 35 -3.46 11.37 14.04
N ARG A 36 -4.45 11.64 13.18
CA ARG A 36 -5.32 12.82 13.31
C ARG A 36 -6.35 12.67 14.42
N LEU A 37 -6.73 11.43 14.76
CA LEU A 37 -7.75 11.12 15.75
C LEU A 37 -7.16 10.78 17.13
N VAL A 38 -5.86 10.50 17.19
CA VAL A 38 -5.14 10.12 18.40
C VAL A 38 -4.45 11.33 19.02
N SER A 39 -4.56 11.48 20.34
CA SER A 39 -3.82 12.48 21.12
C SER A 39 -2.31 12.32 20.95
N ARG A 40 -1.58 13.44 20.81
CA ARG A 40 -0.11 13.44 20.66
C ARG A 40 0.64 12.68 21.75
N ARG A 41 0.09 12.64 22.97
CA ARG A 41 0.66 11.88 24.10
C ARG A 41 0.80 10.39 23.80
N ASP A 42 -0.12 9.83 23.03
CA ASP A 42 -0.22 8.38 22.80
C ASP A 42 0.46 7.95 21.49
N TRP A 43 0.96 8.90 20.69
CA TRP A 43 1.45 8.66 19.32
C TRP A 43 2.52 7.57 19.25
N ASP A 44 3.52 7.61 20.14
CA ASP A 44 4.64 6.65 20.09
C ASP A 44 4.20 5.22 20.38
N VAL A 45 3.22 5.05 21.28
CA VAL A 45 2.69 3.73 21.64
C VAL A 45 1.75 3.23 20.56
N VAL A 46 0.80 4.07 20.11
CA VAL A 46 -0.12 3.75 19.02
C VAL A 46 0.64 3.41 17.73
N LYS A 47 1.74 4.09 17.43
CA LYS A 47 2.60 3.76 16.28
C LYS A 47 3.18 2.35 16.33
N ARG A 48 3.51 1.86 17.52
CA ARG A 48 4.00 0.49 17.71
C ARG A 48 2.85 -0.51 17.57
N ASP A 49 1.72 -0.21 18.22
CA ASP A 49 0.59 -1.13 18.28
C ASP A 49 -0.18 -1.24 16.95
N ILE A 50 -0.15 -0.21 16.10
CA ILE A 50 -0.79 -0.23 14.77
C ILE A 50 0.07 -0.92 13.71
N LYS A 51 1.37 -1.12 14.00
CA LYS A 51 2.32 -1.70 13.05
C LYS A 51 1.96 -3.13 12.66
N PRO A 52 1.69 -4.04 13.61
CA PRO A 52 1.26 -5.40 13.29
C PRO A 52 0.09 -5.50 12.33
N ILE A 53 -0.87 -4.56 12.37
CA ILE A 53 -2.07 -4.57 11.51
C ILE A 53 -1.69 -4.49 10.02
N HIS A 54 -0.74 -3.62 9.65
CA HIS A 54 -0.38 -3.37 8.25
C HIS A 54 0.92 -4.04 7.81
N THR A 55 1.64 -4.69 8.73
CA THR A 55 2.81 -5.52 8.40
C THR A 55 2.54 -7.01 8.58
N ALA A 56 1.31 -7.40 8.89
CA ALA A 56 0.91 -8.80 9.06
C ALA A 56 1.12 -9.62 7.78
N PRO A 57 1.45 -10.92 7.86
CA PRO A 57 1.67 -11.76 6.71
C PRO A 57 0.43 -11.98 5.84
N GLY A 58 -0.78 -11.82 6.40
CA GLY A 58 -2.04 -11.93 5.67
C GLY A 58 -3.25 -11.40 6.46
N PRO A 59 -4.45 -11.41 5.87
CA PRO A 59 -5.67 -10.82 6.44
C PRO A 59 -6.05 -11.35 7.82
N ASP A 60 -5.93 -12.67 8.04
CA ASP A 60 -6.33 -13.31 9.30
C ASP A 60 -5.46 -12.88 10.49
N VAL A 61 -4.16 -12.69 10.25
CA VAL A 61 -3.25 -12.19 11.28
C VAL A 61 -3.45 -10.68 11.51
N ALA A 62 -3.77 -9.94 10.45
CA ALA A 62 -4.06 -8.51 10.56
C ALA A 62 -5.35 -8.23 11.33
N ILE A 63 -6.41 -9.03 11.14
CA ILE A 63 -7.67 -8.82 11.86
C ILE A 63 -7.50 -9.14 13.33
N ALA A 64 -6.77 -10.19 13.69
CA ALA A 64 -6.42 -10.49 15.07
C ALA A 64 -5.60 -9.35 15.71
N ALA A 65 -4.63 -8.77 14.99
CA ALA A 65 -3.90 -7.60 15.45
C ALA A 65 -4.79 -6.36 15.62
N LEU A 66 -5.82 -6.19 14.77
CA LEU A 66 -6.81 -5.12 14.94
C LEU A 66 -7.71 -5.37 16.15
N ASP A 67 -8.07 -6.62 16.43
CA ASP A 67 -8.83 -7.01 17.63
C ASP A 67 -8.02 -6.73 18.92
N GLU A 68 -6.72 -7.06 18.93
CA GLU A 68 -5.81 -6.71 20.04
C GLU A 68 -5.68 -5.20 20.23
N PHE A 69 -5.55 -4.46 19.13
CA PHE A 69 -5.50 -3.00 19.15
C PHE A 69 -6.81 -2.41 19.71
N GLU A 70 -7.97 -2.96 19.33
CA GLU A 70 -9.27 -2.58 19.87
C GLU A 70 -9.40 -2.90 21.35
N GLY A 71 -8.94 -4.06 21.82
CA GLY A 71 -8.94 -4.40 23.23
C GLY A 71 -8.16 -3.40 24.09
N LYS A 72 -7.04 -2.89 23.57
CA LYS A 72 -6.20 -1.91 24.26
C LYS A 72 -6.72 -0.47 24.16
N TRP A 73 -7.18 -0.06 22.99
CA TRP A 73 -7.45 1.35 22.68
C TRP A 73 -8.93 1.67 22.46
N GLY A 74 -9.82 0.68 22.36
CA GLY A 74 -11.22 0.87 21.98
C GLY A 74 -11.99 1.82 22.90
N ALA A 75 -11.70 1.79 24.20
CA ALA A 75 -12.33 2.70 25.17
C ALA A 75 -11.89 4.16 25.00
N GLN A 76 -10.61 4.40 24.68
CA GLN A 76 -10.03 5.75 24.60
C GLN A 76 -10.12 6.34 23.18
N HIS A 77 -9.91 5.51 22.15
CA HIS A 77 -9.79 5.89 20.75
C HIS A 77 -10.80 5.14 19.86
N SER A 78 -12.06 5.06 20.29
CA SER A 78 -13.15 4.37 19.56
C SER A 78 -13.34 4.86 18.11
N ALA A 79 -13.03 6.14 17.83
CA ALA A 79 -13.07 6.70 16.48
C ALA A 79 -12.00 6.08 15.55
N VAL A 80 -10.84 5.70 16.09
CA VAL A 80 -9.79 5.00 15.34
C VAL A 80 -10.24 3.58 15.01
N ILE A 81 -10.84 2.88 15.98
CA ILE A 81 -11.38 1.53 15.75
C ILE A 81 -12.42 1.56 14.63
N ARG A 82 -13.37 2.49 14.69
CA ARG A 82 -14.38 2.67 13.63
C ARG A 82 -13.75 3.00 12.28
N LEU A 83 -12.71 3.84 12.24
CA LEU A 83 -11.98 4.14 11.01
C LEU A 83 -11.40 2.87 10.36
N TRP A 84 -10.74 2.01 11.14
CA TRP A 84 -10.12 0.79 10.61
C TRP A 84 -11.14 -0.28 10.25
N ARG A 85 -12.16 -0.50 11.08
CA ARG A 85 -13.25 -1.47 10.81
C ARG A 85 -14.04 -1.10 9.55
N ASN A 86 -14.37 0.18 9.37
CA ASN A 86 -15.09 0.64 8.18
C ASN A 86 -14.24 0.54 6.90
N ALA A 87 -12.92 0.71 7.01
CA ALA A 87 -12.01 0.60 5.88
C ALA A 87 -11.57 -0.84 5.59
N TRP A 88 -12.00 -1.82 6.40
CA TRP A 88 -11.41 -3.17 6.40
C TRP A 88 -11.51 -3.86 5.04
N ASP A 89 -12.69 -3.87 4.43
CA ASP A 89 -12.90 -4.57 3.14
C ASP A 89 -12.07 -3.98 2.00
N GLU A 90 -11.79 -2.67 2.06
CA GLU A 90 -10.94 -1.97 1.10
C GLU A 90 -9.45 -2.03 1.47
N PHE A 91 -9.13 -2.28 2.74
CA PHE A 91 -7.76 -2.43 3.23
C PHE A 91 -7.26 -3.86 3.07
N ALA A 92 -8.06 -4.88 3.33
CA ALA A 92 -7.64 -6.28 3.30
C ALA A 92 -6.93 -6.69 1.99
N PRO A 93 -7.34 -6.24 0.77
CA PRO A 93 -6.62 -6.56 -0.47
C PRO A 93 -5.16 -6.10 -0.49
N PHE A 94 -4.79 -5.08 0.29
CA PHE A 94 -3.39 -4.66 0.44
C PHE A 94 -2.51 -5.79 1.00
N LEU A 95 -3.07 -6.63 1.88
CA LEU A 95 -2.34 -7.71 2.55
C LEU A 95 -2.11 -8.93 1.66
N ASP A 96 -2.89 -9.06 0.58
CA ASP A 96 -2.76 -10.13 -0.41
C ASP A 96 -1.54 -9.93 -1.32
N TYR A 97 -0.97 -8.71 -1.34
CA TYR A 97 0.26 -8.44 -2.09
C TYR A 97 1.49 -9.03 -1.40
N ASP A 98 2.46 -9.48 -2.20
CA ASP A 98 3.80 -9.83 -1.72
C ASP A 98 4.46 -8.70 -0.93
N ILE A 99 5.35 -9.06 0.01
CA ILE A 99 5.96 -8.10 0.93
C ILE A 99 6.76 -7.00 0.20
N GLU A 100 7.34 -7.31 -0.96
CA GLU A 100 8.06 -6.38 -1.84
C GLU A 100 7.11 -5.31 -2.39
N ILE A 101 5.93 -5.72 -2.86
CA ILE A 101 4.89 -4.82 -3.37
C ILE A 101 4.34 -3.97 -2.22
N ARG A 102 4.09 -4.59 -1.06
CA ARG A 102 3.62 -3.87 0.14
C ARG A 102 4.63 -2.81 0.56
N CYS A 103 5.91 -3.17 0.72
CA CYS A 103 7.00 -2.25 1.08
C CYS A 103 7.05 -1.03 0.15
N MET A 104 6.89 -1.26 -1.16
CA MET A 104 6.80 -0.16 -2.12
C MET A 104 5.59 0.74 -1.82
N ILE A 105 4.40 0.16 -1.69
CA ILE A 105 3.12 0.87 -1.53
C ILE A 105 3.08 1.73 -0.26
N TYR A 106 3.50 1.21 0.90
CA TYR A 106 3.41 1.95 2.17
C TYR A 106 4.63 2.80 2.49
N SER A 107 5.69 2.74 1.67
CA SER A 107 6.82 3.63 1.85
C SER A 107 6.40 5.07 1.50
N THR A 108 6.59 6.00 2.44
CA THR A 108 6.51 7.44 2.15
C THR A 108 7.59 7.87 1.16
N ASN A 109 8.62 7.04 0.97
CA ASN A 109 9.83 7.35 0.23
C ASN A 109 9.93 6.67 -1.14
N ALA A 110 9.04 5.78 -1.60
CA ALA A 110 9.20 5.17 -2.92
C ALA A 110 9.15 6.24 -4.02
N ILE A 111 8.06 7.00 -4.08
CA ILE A 111 7.87 8.07 -5.06
C ILE A 111 8.79 9.25 -4.75
N GLU A 112 8.98 9.62 -3.48
CA GLU A 112 9.85 10.75 -3.10
C GLU A 112 11.34 10.45 -3.34
N SER A 113 11.82 9.23 -3.08
CA SER A 113 13.21 8.84 -3.40
C SER A 113 13.44 8.71 -4.90
N VAL A 114 12.42 8.31 -5.66
CA VAL A 114 12.41 8.31 -7.12
C VAL A 114 12.42 9.74 -7.65
N ASN A 115 11.53 10.62 -7.19
CA ASN A 115 11.47 12.04 -7.58
C ASN A 115 12.71 12.84 -7.14
N ALA A 116 13.30 12.52 -5.98
CA ALA A 116 14.55 13.14 -5.52
C ALA A 116 15.75 12.64 -6.32
N ARG A 117 15.75 11.36 -6.77
CA ARG A 117 16.75 10.85 -7.73
C ARG A 117 16.56 11.44 -9.12
N TYR A 118 15.34 11.56 -9.63
CA TYR A 118 15.04 12.24 -10.89
C TYR A 118 15.47 13.71 -10.85
N ARG A 119 15.12 14.46 -9.79
CA ARG A 119 15.57 15.85 -9.64
C ARG A 119 17.08 15.97 -9.52
N ARG A 120 17.74 15.12 -8.74
CA ARG A 120 19.22 15.08 -8.67
C ARG A 120 19.86 14.69 -10.01
N ALA A 121 19.25 13.79 -10.78
CA ALA A 121 19.73 13.39 -12.11
C ALA A 121 19.52 14.48 -13.17
N ILE A 122 18.39 15.18 -13.14
CA ILE A 122 18.10 16.35 -14.00
C ILE A 122 19.09 17.48 -13.69
N LEU A 123 19.34 17.74 -12.39
CA LEU A 123 20.29 18.77 -11.94
C LEU A 123 21.75 18.39 -12.21
N ALA A 124 22.09 17.10 -12.24
CA ALA A 124 23.45 16.61 -12.47
C ALA A 124 23.79 16.40 -13.95
N THR A 125 22.82 16.30 -14.88
CA THR A 125 23.18 15.91 -16.25
C THR A 125 22.23 16.40 -17.35
N ARG A 126 22.74 17.34 -18.14
CA ARG A 126 22.33 17.76 -19.48
C ARG A 126 22.62 16.70 -20.58
N SER A 127 22.71 15.42 -20.23
CA SER A 127 22.94 14.29 -21.15
C SER A 127 22.63 12.95 -20.44
N LEU A 128 21.49 12.37 -20.78
CA LEU A 128 20.84 11.28 -20.05
C LEU A 128 21.56 9.93 -20.25
N ASP A 129 22.23 9.44 -19.22
CA ASP A 129 22.73 8.05 -19.04
C ASP A 129 23.35 7.38 -20.29
N PRO A 130 24.41 7.94 -20.89
CA PRO A 130 25.03 7.43 -22.13
C PRO A 130 25.60 6.00 -21.99
N THR A 131 25.85 5.53 -20.76
CA THR A 131 26.34 4.17 -20.48
C THR A 131 25.23 3.18 -20.14
N GLY A 132 23.97 3.63 -20.00
CA GLY A 132 22.84 2.80 -19.56
C GLY A 132 22.97 2.25 -18.13
N ALA A 133 23.98 2.68 -17.37
CA ALA A 133 24.26 2.16 -16.03
C ALA A 133 23.21 2.61 -15.02
N GLY A 134 22.63 3.80 -15.19
CA GLY A 134 21.46 4.26 -14.43
C GLY A 134 20.24 3.38 -14.66
N ARG A 135 19.93 3.07 -15.93
CA ARG A 135 18.86 2.14 -16.32
C ARG A 135 19.09 0.75 -15.71
N ALA A 136 20.29 0.19 -15.83
CA ALA A 136 20.60 -1.14 -15.30
C ALA A 136 20.45 -1.21 -13.76
N ARG A 137 20.94 -0.21 -13.03
CA ARG A 137 20.77 -0.12 -11.57
C ARG A 137 19.32 0.02 -11.16
N TRP A 138 18.53 0.80 -11.90
CA TRP A 138 17.10 0.94 -11.65
C TRP A 138 16.38 -0.39 -11.86
N THR A 139 16.61 -1.06 -13.00
CA THR A 139 16.00 -2.36 -13.30
C THR A 139 16.37 -3.41 -12.24
N MET A 140 17.65 -3.49 -11.84
CA MET A 140 18.07 -4.44 -10.78
C MET A 140 17.41 -4.15 -9.44
N ARG A 141 17.30 -2.87 -9.05
CA ARG A 141 16.68 -2.49 -7.77
C ARG A 141 15.20 -2.86 -7.71
N TRP A 142 14.49 -2.72 -8.82
CA TRP A 142 13.05 -2.99 -8.90
C TRP A 142 12.73 -4.43 -9.30
N LYS A 143 13.73 -5.23 -9.68
CA LYS A 143 13.54 -6.62 -10.13
C LYS A 143 12.73 -7.48 -9.15
N PRO A 144 12.94 -7.43 -7.82
CA PRO A 144 12.10 -8.20 -6.89
C PRO A 144 10.62 -7.80 -6.94
N VAL A 145 10.35 -6.49 -6.97
CA VAL A 145 8.98 -5.95 -7.07
C VAL A 145 8.35 -6.32 -8.41
N ILE A 146 9.07 -6.16 -9.52
CA ILE A 146 8.58 -6.50 -10.85
C ILE A 146 8.26 -8.00 -10.94
N ASN A 147 9.13 -8.87 -10.40
CA ASN A 147 8.87 -10.32 -10.36
C ASN A 147 7.60 -10.64 -9.55
N ALA A 148 7.41 -10.02 -8.39
CA ALA A 148 6.21 -10.19 -7.59
C ALA A 148 4.94 -9.72 -8.35
N PHE A 149 5.03 -8.60 -9.09
CA PHE A 149 3.93 -8.13 -9.94
C PHE A 149 3.58 -9.12 -11.06
N VAL A 150 4.59 -9.72 -11.69
CA VAL A 150 4.39 -10.73 -12.74
C VAL A 150 3.71 -11.99 -12.18
N ILE A 151 4.06 -12.40 -10.96
CA ILE A 151 3.39 -13.53 -10.30
C ILE A 151 1.95 -13.18 -9.93
N THR A 152 1.75 -12.01 -9.32
CA THR A 152 0.44 -11.55 -8.81
C THR A 152 -0.56 -11.26 -9.93
N PHE A 153 -0.10 -10.75 -11.08
CA PHE A 153 -0.93 -10.29 -12.20
C PHE A 153 -0.54 -10.95 -13.52
N GLY A 154 -0.09 -12.20 -13.48
CA GLY A 154 0.46 -12.90 -14.64
C GLY A 154 -0.53 -12.97 -15.81
N ASP A 155 -1.83 -13.11 -15.52
CA ASP A 155 -2.93 -13.11 -16.49
C ASP A 155 -3.09 -11.79 -17.27
N ARG A 156 -2.47 -10.70 -16.80
CA ARG A 156 -2.62 -9.35 -17.35
C ARG A 156 -1.29 -8.74 -17.80
N TRP A 157 -0.19 -9.48 -17.65
CA TRP A 157 1.13 -9.00 -18.02
C TRP A 157 1.35 -9.18 -19.53
N PRO A 158 1.80 -8.15 -20.26
CA PRO A 158 2.08 -8.28 -21.70
C PRO A 158 3.18 -9.34 -21.91
N GLY A 159 2.78 -10.50 -22.45
CA GLY A 159 3.63 -11.69 -22.61
C GLY A 159 3.00 -13.02 -22.18
N ALA A 160 1.81 -13.01 -21.56
CA ALA A 160 1.13 -14.23 -21.10
C ALA A 160 0.42 -15.04 -22.22
N GLU A 161 0.39 -14.54 -23.46
CA GLU A 161 -0.28 -15.19 -24.60
C GLU A 161 0.69 -15.89 -25.59
N THR A 162 1.96 -16.08 -25.23
CA THR A 162 2.95 -16.73 -26.11
C THR A 162 3.66 -17.94 -25.49
N CYS A 163 2.90 -18.82 -24.83
CA CYS A 163 3.32 -20.19 -24.52
C CYS A 163 2.23 -21.18 -24.95
#